data_AF-A0A936PVK1-F1
#
_entry.id   AF-A0A936PVK1-F1
#
_cell.length_a   1.000
_cell.length_b   1.000
_cell.length_c   1.000
_cell.angle_alpha   90.00
_cell.angle_beta   90.00
_cell.angle_gamma   90.00
#
_symmetry.space_group_name_H-M   'P 1'
#
loop_
_entity.id
_entity.type
_entity.pdbx_description
1 polymer ?
#
loop_
_entity_poly.entity_id
_entity_poly.type
_entity_poly.pdbx_seq_one_letter_code
_entity_poly.pdbx_strand_id
1 'polypeptide(L)'
;MQSAARSPQPVALEGERGTGKRRLARLLHALSGRPGPMETPEGDLLAARPSATPGTWYLPRLDDLDEVTFTTLASRAARHGQGLVCATRRPLSGQRGIGLTPLRLRPLRERPDELRELATLYLERYQRRLGLPRRRPDKAFWALLRQYPWPGNVRELEAFAVQALTSTSGPTLRGEELPPRVRALVELGDRPAAFDEAQSFEELVEHRLGNLLEGLPPGAALDLHTLVVESTERALLRLVLTRTAGNQKAAAQMLGLARNTLHAKALHLGLITAKPRGGR
;
A
#
# COMPACT_ATOMS: atom_id res chain seq x y z
N MET A 1 1.73 24.98 -9.90
CA MET A 1 0.76 23.86 -10.04
C MET A 1 -0.40 24.17 -10.98
N GLN A 2 -1.06 25.33 -10.88
CA GLN A 2 -2.18 25.68 -11.78
C GLN A 2 -1.76 25.84 -13.26
N SER A 3 -0.57 26.38 -13.55
CA SER A 3 -0.07 26.46 -14.94
C SER A 3 0.22 25.08 -15.54
N ALA A 4 0.81 24.17 -14.76
CA ALA A 4 1.07 22.78 -15.17
C ALA A 4 -0.22 21.97 -15.37
N ALA A 5 -1.27 22.21 -14.57
CA ALA A 5 -2.55 21.51 -14.68
C ALA A 5 -3.32 21.87 -15.97
N ARG A 6 -3.21 23.13 -16.42
CA ARG A 6 -3.88 23.64 -17.63
C ARG A 6 -3.04 23.48 -18.91
N SER A 7 -1.79 23.06 -18.77
CA SER A 7 -0.91 22.82 -19.90
C SER A 7 -1.40 21.63 -20.74
N PRO A 8 -1.30 21.71 -22.08
CA PRO A 8 -1.50 20.56 -22.96
C PRO A 8 -0.31 19.58 -22.90
N GLN A 9 0.82 19.98 -22.31
CA GLN A 9 1.98 19.09 -22.17
C GLN A 9 1.72 18.02 -21.10
N PRO A 10 2.15 16.77 -21.34
CA PRO A 10 2.05 15.75 -20.33
C PRO A 10 2.89 16.08 -19.08
N VAL A 11 2.34 15.75 -17.91
CA VAL A 11 2.97 15.99 -16.61
C VAL A 11 3.50 14.67 -16.06
N ALA A 12 4.74 14.65 -15.60
CA ALA A 12 5.33 13.47 -14.96
C ALA A 12 5.52 13.69 -13.46
N LEU A 13 4.88 12.84 -12.66
CA LEU A 13 4.97 12.85 -11.20
C LEU A 13 6.10 11.93 -10.76
N GLU A 14 7.18 12.53 -10.28
CA GLU A 14 8.35 11.82 -9.80
C GLU A 14 8.29 11.64 -8.28
N GLY A 15 8.82 10.54 -7.79
CA GLY A 15 9.06 10.35 -6.37
C GLY A 15 8.82 8.94 -5.91
N GLU A 16 9.10 8.68 -4.65
CA GLU A 16 9.03 7.33 -4.08
C GLU A 16 7.61 6.76 -4.03
N ARG A 17 7.52 5.46 -3.75
CA ARG A 17 6.23 4.81 -3.49
C ARG A 17 5.58 5.45 -2.26
N GLY A 18 4.26 5.61 -2.30
CA GLY A 18 3.50 6.12 -1.16
C GLY A 18 3.59 7.63 -0.92
N THR A 19 4.30 8.40 -1.75
CA THR A 19 4.35 9.88 -1.62
C THR A 19 3.05 10.59 -1.97
N GLY A 20 2.07 9.88 -2.56
CA GLY A 20 0.75 10.42 -2.90
C GLY A 20 0.57 10.81 -4.37
N LYS A 21 1.42 10.34 -5.29
CA LYS A 21 1.36 10.63 -6.74
C LYS A 21 -0.05 10.55 -7.33
N ARG A 22 -0.82 9.48 -7.04
CA ARG A 22 -2.20 9.34 -7.53
C ARG A 22 -3.17 10.40 -6.97
N ARG A 23 -2.97 10.84 -5.72
CA ARG A 23 -3.78 11.95 -5.14
C ARG A 23 -3.42 13.27 -5.82
N LEU A 24 -2.13 13.51 -6.08
CA LEU A 24 -1.69 14.69 -6.81
C LEU A 24 -2.18 14.69 -8.27
N ALA A 25 -2.17 13.54 -8.95
CA ALA A 25 -2.75 13.40 -10.29
C ALA A 25 -4.23 13.80 -10.32
N ARG A 26 -5.03 13.36 -9.33
CA ARG A 26 -6.43 13.77 -9.19
C ARG A 26 -6.57 15.28 -8.96
N LEU A 27 -5.70 15.87 -8.15
CA LEU A 27 -5.69 17.33 -7.94
C LEU A 27 -5.34 18.08 -9.22
N LEU A 28 -4.33 17.62 -9.97
CA LEU A 28 -3.98 18.19 -11.27
C LEU A 28 -5.14 18.10 -12.26
N HIS A 29 -5.83 16.95 -12.30
CA HIS A 29 -7.04 16.77 -13.10
C HIS A 29 -8.13 17.78 -12.69
N ALA A 30 -8.46 17.87 -11.40
CA ALA A 30 -9.47 18.82 -10.91
C ALA A 30 -9.11 20.29 -11.22
N LEU A 31 -7.83 20.66 -11.09
CA LEU A 31 -7.33 22.00 -11.39
C LEU A 31 -7.26 22.30 -12.90
N SER A 32 -7.26 21.28 -13.75
CA SER A 32 -7.22 21.44 -15.20
C SER A 32 -8.54 21.98 -15.77
N GLY A 33 -9.66 21.82 -15.05
CA GLY A 33 -10.99 22.24 -15.51
C GLY A 33 -11.58 21.37 -16.62
N ARG A 34 -10.97 20.22 -16.92
CA ARG A 34 -11.47 19.26 -17.91
C ARG A 34 -12.73 18.56 -17.39
N PRO A 35 -13.86 18.56 -18.13
CA PRO A 35 -15.14 18.03 -17.65
C PRO A 35 -15.25 16.50 -17.69
N GLY A 36 -14.42 15.83 -18.48
CA GLY A 36 -14.38 14.37 -18.61
C GLY A 36 -13.68 13.67 -17.44
N PRO A 37 -13.73 12.33 -17.37
CA PRO A 37 -13.17 11.56 -16.27
C PRO A 37 -11.63 11.53 -16.25
N MET A 38 -11.07 11.21 -15.08
CA MET A 38 -9.69 10.75 -14.98
C MET A 38 -9.63 9.23 -15.15
N GLU A 39 -9.13 8.77 -16.29
CA GLU A 39 -9.10 7.36 -16.67
C GLU A 39 -7.69 6.79 -16.51
N THR A 40 -7.60 5.49 -16.26
CA THR A 40 -6.34 4.74 -16.30
C THR A 40 -6.50 3.68 -17.38
N PRO A 41 -5.80 3.81 -18.52
CA PRO A 41 -5.83 2.79 -19.56
C PRO A 41 -5.37 1.44 -18.99
N GLU A 42 -6.13 0.38 -19.26
CA GLU A 42 -5.83 -1.00 -18.85
C GLU A 42 -5.76 -1.91 -20.08
N GLY A 43 -5.03 -3.03 -19.98
CA GLY A 43 -4.87 -3.98 -21.08
C GLY A 43 -3.88 -3.49 -22.16
N ASP A 44 -4.23 -3.67 -23.44
CA ASP A 44 -3.42 -3.19 -24.56
C ASP A 44 -3.51 -1.65 -24.67
N LEU A 45 -2.45 -1.00 -24.20
CA LEU A 45 -2.31 0.45 -24.19
C LEU A 45 -2.32 1.04 -25.60
N LEU A 46 -1.83 0.31 -26.61
CA LEU A 46 -1.84 0.80 -27.98
C LEU A 46 -3.26 0.81 -28.56
N ALA A 47 -4.13 -0.09 -28.11
CA ALA A 47 -5.55 -0.13 -28.47
C ALA A 47 -6.44 0.78 -27.61
N ALA A 48 -5.94 1.31 -26.48
CA ALA A 48 -6.72 2.14 -25.57
C ALA A 48 -7.32 3.37 -26.28
N ARG A 49 -8.63 3.57 -26.09
CA ARG A 49 -9.40 4.69 -26.65
C ARG A 49 -9.84 5.63 -25.54
N PRO A 50 -9.56 6.94 -25.67
CA PRO A 50 -9.99 7.91 -24.66
C PRO A 50 -11.49 8.13 -24.72
N SER A 51 -12.06 8.60 -23.60
CA SER A 51 -13.42 9.12 -23.58
C SER A 51 -13.64 10.21 -24.63
N ALA A 52 -14.88 10.30 -25.13
CA ALA A 52 -15.29 11.35 -26.06
C ALA A 52 -15.24 12.75 -25.41
N THR A 53 -15.38 12.82 -24.09
CA THR A 53 -15.29 14.08 -23.34
C THR A 53 -13.83 14.36 -22.94
N PRO A 54 -13.32 15.60 -23.10
CA PRO A 54 -11.97 15.95 -22.67
C PRO A 54 -11.78 15.71 -21.16
N GLY A 55 -10.93 14.73 -20.82
CA GLY A 55 -10.65 14.26 -19.46
C GLY A 55 -9.15 14.16 -19.21
N THR A 56 -8.70 13.20 -18.40
CA THR A 56 -7.28 13.03 -18.12
C THR A 56 -6.89 11.57 -18.04
N TRP A 57 -5.91 11.15 -18.82
CA TRP A 57 -5.27 9.85 -18.69
C TRP A 57 -4.22 9.88 -17.59
N TYR A 58 -4.29 8.90 -16.71
CA TYR A 58 -3.32 8.66 -15.65
C TYR A 58 -2.56 7.36 -15.92
N LEU A 59 -1.24 7.47 -16.15
CA LEU A 59 -0.35 6.33 -16.33
C LEU A 59 0.42 6.08 -15.02
N PRO A 60 0.10 5.03 -14.25
CA PRO A 60 0.65 4.82 -12.91
C PRO A 60 2.11 4.39 -12.89
N ARG A 61 2.60 3.84 -14.00
CA ARG A 61 3.94 3.24 -14.15
C ARG A 61 4.50 3.64 -15.51
N LEU A 62 5.09 4.82 -15.59
CA LEU A 62 5.83 5.25 -16.78
C LEU A 62 7.05 4.35 -17.03
N ASP A 63 7.62 3.81 -15.94
CA ASP A 63 8.81 2.96 -15.95
C ASP A 63 8.62 1.65 -16.74
N ASP A 64 7.37 1.22 -16.94
CA ASP A 64 7.03 -0.03 -17.64
C ASP A 64 6.80 0.19 -19.15
N LEU A 65 6.87 1.44 -19.62
CA LEU A 65 6.55 1.81 -21.00
C LEU A 65 7.82 2.09 -21.78
N ASP A 66 7.90 1.55 -22.99
CA ASP A 66 8.88 1.99 -23.96
C ASP A 66 8.52 3.36 -24.56
N GLU A 67 9.51 3.98 -25.21
CA GLU A 67 9.37 5.32 -25.79
C GLU A 67 8.31 5.38 -26.90
N VAL A 68 8.16 4.32 -27.69
CA VAL A 68 7.20 4.22 -28.79
C VAL A 68 5.77 4.21 -28.27
N THR A 69 5.50 3.38 -27.26
CA THR A 69 4.21 3.26 -26.60
C THR A 69 3.84 4.57 -25.93
N PHE A 70 4.78 5.18 -25.19
CA PHE A 70 4.55 6.48 -24.57
C PHE A 70 4.21 7.55 -25.61
N THR A 71 5.00 7.67 -26.67
CA THR A 71 4.81 8.69 -27.72
C THR A 71 3.46 8.52 -28.42
N THR A 72 3.06 7.26 -28.65
CA THR A 72 1.76 6.92 -29.24
C THR A 72 0.61 7.34 -28.33
N LEU A 73 0.70 7.04 -27.03
CA LEU A 73 -0.29 7.44 -26.02
C LEU A 73 -0.38 8.96 -25.88
N ALA A 74 0.75 9.66 -25.82
CA ALA A 74 0.81 11.11 -25.70
C ALA A 74 0.19 11.80 -26.92
N SER A 75 0.54 11.35 -28.13
CA SER A 75 -0.02 11.86 -29.39
C SER A 75 -1.53 11.59 -29.49
N ARG A 76 -1.99 10.43 -29.02
CA ARG A 76 -3.42 10.09 -28.99
C ARG A 76 -4.17 10.93 -27.96
N ALA A 77 -3.65 11.08 -26.75
CA ALA A 77 -4.24 11.91 -25.71
C ALA A 77 -4.42 13.35 -26.21
N ALA A 78 -3.37 13.93 -26.81
CA ALA A 78 -3.40 15.28 -27.37
C ALA A 78 -4.46 15.44 -28.47
N ARG A 79 -4.55 14.50 -29.43
CA ARG A 79 -5.55 14.53 -30.52
C ARG A 79 -6.99 14.53 -30.01
N HIS A 80 -7.26 13.90 -28.88
CA HIS A 80 -8.59 13.83 -28.27
C HIS A 80 -8.78 14.84 -27.13
N GLY A 81 -7.90 15.84 -26.99
CA GLY A 81 -7.99 16.87 -25.95
C GLY A 81 -7.81 16.36 -24.52
N GLN A 82 -7.28 15.15 -24.36
CA GLN A 82 -7.03 14.54 -23.06
C GLN A 82 -5.76 15.11 -22.43
N GLY A 83 -5.83 15.42 -21.14
CA GLY A 83 -4.62 15.62 -20.34
C GLY A 83 -3.89 14.28 -20.14
N LEU A 84 -2.57 14.31 -20.04
CA LEU A 84 -1.79 13.12 -19.73
C LEU A 84 -0.95 13.36 -18.48
N VAL A 85 -1.16 12.54 -17.45
CA VAL A 85 -0.40 12.57 -16.20
C VAL A 85 0.23 11.21 -15.97
N CYS A 86 1.54 11.19 -15.81
CA CYS A 86 2.32 9.97 -15.62
C CYS A 86 2.90 9.94 -14.22
N ALA A 87 3.21 8.75 -13.71
CA ALA A 87 3.93 8.58 -12.46
C ALA A 87 5.14 7.67 -12.68
N THR A 88 6.29 8.07 -12.13
CA THR A 88 7.54 7.29 -12.14
C THR A 88 8.15 7.28 -10.75
N ARG A 89 8.95 6.24 -10.48
CA ARG A 89 9.80 6.16 -9.29
C ARG A 89 11.22 6.65 -9.56
N ARG A 90 11.65 6.66 -10.82
CA ARG A 90 12.99 7.04 -11.24
C ARG A 90 13.00 8.54 -11.56
N PRO A 91 14.07 9.27 -11.21
CA PRO A 91 14.20 10.65 -11.64
C PRO A 91 14.33 10.68 -13.17
N LEU A 92 13.60 11.58 -13.84
CA LEU A 92 13.67 11.73 -15.30
C LEU A 92 14.91 12.52 -15.74
N SER A 93 15.90 12.69 -14.86
CA SER A 93 17.06 13.57 -15.03
C SER A 93 17.98 13.25 -16.22
N GLY A 94 17.66 12.26 -17.05
CA GLY A 94 18.33 11.97 -18.32
C GLY A 94 17.39 11.85 -19.55
N GLN A 95 16.07 11.80 -19.39
CA GLN A 95 15.11 11.69 -20.50
C GLN A 95 14.68 13.07 -21.00
N ARG A 96 15.62 13.82 -21.59
CA ARG A 96 15.38 15.18 -22.10
C ARG A 96 14.70 15.25 -23.48
N GLY A 97 14.27 14.12 -24.05
CA GLY A 97 13.66 14.08 -25.40
C GLY A 97 12.13 14.07 -25.44
N ILE A 98 11.49 13.68 -24.33
CA ILE A 98 10.04 13.49 -24.29
C ILE A 98 9.44 14.73 -23.63
N GLY A 99 8.56 15.47 -24.30
CA GLY A 99 7.98 16.74 -23.86
C GLY A 99 7.13 16.66 -22.59
N LEU A 100 7.75 16.32 -21.47
CA LEU A 100 7.17 16.12 -20.15
C LEU A 100 7.54 17.27 -19.23
N THR A 101 6.58 17.74 -18.42
CA THR A 101 6.86 18.63 -17.30
C THR A 101 7.05 17.79 -16.02
N PRO A 102 8.27 17.65 -15.47
CA PRO A 102 8.49 16.88 -14.25
C PRO A 102 7.99 17.64 -13.02
N LEU A 103 7.39 16.90 -12.09
CA LEU A 103 6.95 17.38 -10.78
C LEU A 103 7.39 16.38 -9.71
N ARG A 104 8.42 16.74 -8.95
CA ARG A 104 8.99 15.91 -7.89
C ARG A 104 8.19 16.00 -6.60
N LEU A 105 7.73 14.85 -6.09
CA LEU A 105 7.22 14.69 -4.74
C LEU A 105 8.34 14.20 -3.82
N ARG A 106 8.71 15.04 -2.85
CA ARG A 106 9.69 14.67 -1.82
C ARG A 106 9.16 13.54 -0.92
N PRO A 107 9.99 12.56 -0.53
CA PRO A 107 9.63 11.59 0.49
C PRO A 107 9.42 12.25 1.85
N LEU A 108 8.71 11.59 2.77
CA LEU A 108 8.35 12.16 4.08
C LEU A 108 9.57 12.55 4.93
N ARG A 109 10.66 11.79 4.85
CA ARG A 109 11.91 12.09 5.56
C ARG A 109 12.57 13.41 5.15
N GLU A 110 12.29 13.90 3.94
CA GLU A 110 12.79 15.20 3.44
C GLU A 110 11.87 16.38 3.83
N ARG A 111 10.78 16.13 4.57
CA ARG A 111 9.77 17.12 4.97
C ARG A 111 9.26 16.88 6.41
N PRO A 112 10.13 17.03 7.41
CA PRO A 112 9.79 16.74 8.81
C PRO A 112 8.67 17.64 9.35
N ASP A 113 8.51 18.86 8.82
CA ASP A 113 7.44 19.78 9.22
C ASP A 113 6.07 19.28 8.75
N GLU A 114 5.99 18.76 7.51
CA GLU A 114 4.76 18.16 6.96
C GLU A 114 4.39 16.84 7.66
N LEU A 115 5.37 16.09 8.17
CA LEU A 115 5.14 14.80 8.84
C LEU A 115 4.19 14.95 10.04
N ARG A 116 4.41 15.97 10.87
CA ARG A 116 3.60 16.20 12.08
C ARG A 116 2.17 16.58 11.74
N GLU A 117 1.99 17.47 10.77
CA GLU A 117 0.68 17.90 10.29
C GLU A 117 -0.10 16.75 9.68
N LEU A 118 0.54 15.97 8.80
CA LEU A 118 -0.07 14.79 8.17
C LEU A 118 -0.43 13.72 9.20
N ALA A 119 0.44 13.42 10.15
CA ALA A 119 0.15 12.47 11.21
C ALA A 119 -1.06 12.91 12.04
N THR A 120 -1.11 14.18 12.42
CA THR A 120 -2.25 14.75 13.17
C THR A 120 -3.54 14.64 12.37
N LEU A 121 -3.51 14.99 11.08
CA LEU A 121 -4.64 14.86 10.17
C LEU A 121 -5.16 13.42 10.10
N TYR A 122 -4.28 12.44 9.93
CA TYR A 122 -4.68 11.03 9.86
C TYR A 122 -5.25 10.54 11.18
N LEU A 123 -4.62 10.85 12.31
CA LEU A 123 -5.13 10.48 13.63
C LEU A 123 -6.55 11.04 13.86
N GLU A 124 -6.77 12.31 13.59
CA GLU A 124 -8.09 12.94 13.77
C GLU A 124 -9.13 12.40 12.80
N ARG A 125 -8.74 12.10 11.56
CA ARG A 125 -9.61 11.51 10.55
C ARG A 125 -10.06 10.11 10.97
N TYR A 126 -9.14 9.26 11.44
CA TYR A 126 -9.45 7.88 11.78
C TYR A 126 -10.11 7.75 13.15
N GLN A 127 -9.79 8.61 14.12
CA GLN A 127 -10.56 8.68 15.37
C GLN A 127 -12.05 8.94 15.09
N ARG A 128 -12.35 9.95 14.26
CA ARG A 128 -13.74 10.25 13.86
C ARG A 128 -14.38 9.08 13.12
N ARG A 129 -13.67 8.49 12.15
CA ARG A 129 -14.19 7.39 11.33
C ARG A 129 -14.45 6.10 12.12
N LEU A 130 -13.63 5.83 13.13
CA LEU A 130 -13.72 4.63 13.96
C LEU A 130 -14.54 4.85 15.25
N GLY A 131 -15.07 6.06 15.47
CA GLY A 131 -15.79 6.40 16.70
C GLY A 131 -14.92 6.35 17.95
N LEU A 132 -13.60 6.51 17.82
CA LEU A 132 -12.68 6.47 18.95
C LEU A 132 -12.61 7.84 19.64
N PRO A 133 -12.45 7.87 20.98
CA PRO A 133 -12.25 9.13 21.71
C PRO A 133 -10.99 9.85 21.21
N ARG A 134 -10.93 11.17 21.44
CA ARG A 134 -9.80 11.97 20.97
C ARG A 134 -8.54 11.57 21.73
N ARG A 135 -7.56 10.97 21.04
CA ARG A 135 -6.28 10.60 21.64
C ARG A 135 -5.21 11.64 21.37
N ARG A 136 -4.28 11.79 22.31
CA ARG A 136 -3.20 12.77 22.27
C ARG A 136 -1.86 12.07 22.17
N PRO A 137 -1.08 12.29 21.11
CA PRO A 137 0.27 11.77 21.07
C PRO A 137 1.18 12.52 22.02
N ASP A 138 1.98 11.78 22.79
CA ASP A 138 2.95 12.35 23.71
C ASP A 138 4.27 12.74 23.03
N LYS A 139 5.24 13.24 23.82
CA LYS A 139 6.54 13.64 23.30
C LYS A 139 7.33 12.45 22.72
N ALA A 140 7.23 11.27 23.34
CA ALA A 140 7.93 10.07 22.90
C ALA A 140 7.42 9.57 21.54
N PHE A 141 6.11 9.60 21.33
CA PHE A 141 5.48 9.33 20.05
C PHE A 141 6.06 10.22 18.96
N TRP A 142 6.05 11.54 19.15
CA TRP A 142 6.57 12.46 18.13
C TRP A 142 8.07 12.28 17.86
N ALA A 143 8.85 11.94 18.88
CA ALA A 143 10.27 11.63 18.73
C ALA A 143 10.46 10.38 17.86
N LEU A 144 9.70 9.31 18.10
CA LEU A 144 9.75 8.07 17.33
C LEU A 144 9.33 8.28 15.87
N LEU A 145 8.25 9.03 15.64
CA LEU A 145 7.79 9.35 14.28
C LEU A 145 8.88 10.06 13.47
N ARG A 146 9.64 10.98 14.10
CA ARG A 146 10.69 11.74 13.42
C ARG A 146 11.91 10.89 13.09
N GLN A 147 12.24 9.90 13.92
CA GLN A 147 13.40 9.03 13.71
C GLN A 147 13.17 7.96 12.65
N TYR A 148 11.91 7.56 12.44
CA TYR A 148 11.58 6.56 11.43
C TYR A 148 11.67 7.15 10.01
N PRO A 149 12.33 6.47 9.05
CA PRO A 149 12.58 7.01 7.69
C PRO A 149 11.35 6.99 6.76
N TRP A 150 10.24 6.36 7.17
CA TRP A 150 8.99 6.23 6.40
C TRP A 150 9.20 5.71 4.97
N PRO A 151 9.77 4.50 4.77
CA PRO A 151 9.98 3.94 3.44
C PRO A 151 8.70 3.83 2.59
N GLY A 152 7.53 3.62 3.21
CA GLY A 152 6.23 3.63 2.54
C GLY A 152 5.56 5.01 2.52
N ASN A 153 6.28 6.06 2.93
CA ASN A 153 5.87 7.47 2.88
C ASN A 153 4.47 7.69 3.49
N VAL A 154 3.63 8.51 2.84
CA VAL A 154 2.31 8.90 3.34
C VAL A 154 1.37 7.70 3.50
N ARG A 155 1.54 6.66 2.68
CA ARG A 155 0.76 5.41 2.82
C ARG A 155 1.07 4.68 4.11
N GLU A 156 2.35 4.56 4.43
CA GLU A 156 2.79 3.93 5.67
C GLU A 156 2.38 4.76 6.89
N LEU A 157 2.49 6.09 6.81
CA LEU A 157 2.00 6.99 7.85
C LEU A 157 0.49 6.84 8.10
N GLU A 158 -0.31 6.71 7.03
CA GLU A 158 -1.76 6.48 7.12
C GLU A 158 -2.07 5.13 7.80
N ALA A 159 -1.36 4.06 7.41
CA ALA A 159 -1.52 2.74 8.01
C ALA A 159 -1.07 2.71 9.48
N PHE A 160 0.06 3.35 9.79
CA PHE A 160 0.58 3.51 11.14
C PHE A 160 -0.42 4.24 12.04
N ALA A 161 -1.04 5.33 11.57
CA ALA A 161 -2.02 6.08 12.35
C ALA A 161 -3.23 5.20 12.73
N VAL A 162 -3.71 4.36 11.80
CA VAL A 162 -4.78 3.39 12.10
C VAL A 162 -4.32 2.40 13.17
N GLN A 163 -3.13 1.82 12.99
CA GLN A 163 -2.61 0.81 13.91
C GLN A 163 -2.39 1.37 15.32
N ALA A 164 -1.77 2.54 15.44
CA ALA A 164 -1.55 3.21 16.72
C ALA A 164 -2.87 3.49 17.47
N LEU A 165 -3.91 3.91 16.74
CA LEU A 165 -5.24 4.13 17.33
C LEU A 165 -5.92 2.84 17.77
N THR A 166 -5.69 1.72 17.09
CA THR A 166 -6.30 0.43 17.46
C THR A 166 -5.53 -0.33 18.55
N SER A 167 -4.24 -0.05 18.71
CA SER A 167 -3.37 -0.79 19.65
C SER A 167 -3.24 -0.15 21.03
N THR A 168 -3.52 1.16 21.17
CA THR A 168 -3.52 1.82 22.47
C THR A 168 -4.83 1.64 23.22
N SER A 169 -4.75 1.50 24.54
CA SER A 169 -5.89 1.53 25.47
C SER A 169 -5.78 2.76 26.35
N GLY A 170 -6.33 3.89 25.91
CA GLY A 170 -6.32 5.13 26.70
C GLY A 170 -6.40 6.42 25.87
N PRO A 171 -6.39 7.59 26.55
CA PRO A 171 -6.46 8.90 25.91
C PRO A 171 -5.12 9.37 25.34
N THR A 172 -4.00 8.72 25.67
CA THR A 172 -2.66 9.15 25.26
C THR A 172 -2.02 8.09 24.39
N LEU A 173 -1.53 8.46 23.20
CA LEU A 173 -0.72 7.58 22.36
C LEU A 173 0.73 7.72 22.83
N ARG A 174 1.19 6.72 23.59
CA ARG A 174 2.54 6.69 24.12
C ARG A 174 3.50 6.06 23.12
N GLY A 175 4.72 6.57 23.08
CA GLY A 175 5.77 6.00 22.23
C GLY A 175 6.02 4.52 22.51
N GLU A 176 5.94 4.10 23.77
CA GLU A 176 6.17 2.70 24.16
C GLU A 176 5.05 1.75 23.69
N GLU A 177 3.85 2.25 23.38
CA GLU A 177 2.70 1.44 22.94
C GLU A 177 2.62 1.30 21.41
N LEU A 178 3.58 1.88 20.69
CA LEU A 178 3.59 1.86 19.23
C LEU A 178 3.89 0.47 18.65
N PRO A 179 3.55 0.24 17.36
CA PRO A 179 3.86 -1.01 16.67
C PRO A 179 5.33 -1.44 16.85
N PRO A 180 5.60 -2.74 17.12
CA PRO A 180 6.96 -3.25 17.33
C PRO A 180 7.95 -2.85 16.22
N ARG A 181 7.50 -2.75 14.96
CA ARG A 181 8.35 -2.36 13.83
C ARG A 181 8.91 -0.92 13.94
N VAL A 182 8.11 0.02 14.44
CA VAL A 182 8.54 1.42 14.62
C VAL A 182 9.45 1.55 15.83
N ARG A 183 9.19 0.77 16.90
CA ARG A 183 10.04 0.71 18.10
C ARG A 183 11.38 0.03 17.82
N ALA A 184 11.37 -1.15 17.19
CA ALA A 184 12.56 -1.94 16.89
C ALA A 184 13.58 -1.21 16.01
N LEU A 185 13.13 -0.40 15.05
CA LEU A 185 14.03 0.35 14.16
C LEU A 185 14.71 1.52 14.90
N VAL A 186 14.08 2.06 15.95
CA VAL A 186 14.67 3.10 16.81
C VAL A 186 15.60 2.48 17.85
N GLU A 187 15.25 1.32 18.41
CA GLU A 187 16.08 0.58 19.37
C GLU A 187 17.37 0.02 18.74
N LEU A 188 17.34 -0.30 17.44
CA LEU A 188 18.46 -0.93 16.72
C LEU A 188 19.45 0.04 16.05
N GLY A 189 19.42 1.33 16.40
CA GLY A 189 20.44 2.34 16.06
C GLY A 189 21.31 2.05 14.83
N ASP A 190 20.90 2.59 13.68
CA ASP A 190 21.69 2.67 12.44
C ASP A 190 21.91 1.35 11.67
N ARG A 191 20.92 0.98 10.84
CA ARG A 191 21.14 0.22 9.60
C ARG A 191 20.27 0.79 8.47
N PRO A 192 20.85 1.09 7.29
CA PRO A 192 20.09 1.57 6.15
C PRO A 192 19.16 0.48 5.60
N ALA A 193 18.07 0.95 5.02
CA ALA A 193 16.91 0.19 4.59
C ALA A 193 17.23 -0.92 3.58
N ALA A 194 16.89 -2.15 3.96
CA ALA A 194 16.66 -3.25 3.02
C ALA A 194 15.29 -3.85 3.31
N PHE A 195 14.23 -3.09 3.04
CA PHE A 195 12.86 -3.63 2.92
C PHE A 195 12.19 -2.91 1.75
N ASP A 196 12.62 -3.30 0.54
CA ASP A 196 11.97 -2.94 -0.71
C ASP A 196 10.62 -3.67 -0.79
N GLU A 197 9.57 -2.92 -1.04
CA GLU A 197 8.19 -3.41 -1.11
C GLU A 197 7.86 -3.92 -2.53
N ALA A 198 8.88 -4.45 -3.20
CA ALA A 198 8.78 -5.36 -4.33
C ALA A 198 8.74 -6.84 -3.90
N GLN A 199 8.82 -7.15 -2.60
CA GLN A 199 8.62 -8.52 -2.16
C GLN A 199 7.20 -8.98 -2.47
N SER A 200 7.08 -9.82 -3.51
CA SER A 200 5.96 -10.75 -3.62
C SER A 200 5.75 -11.41 -2.26
N PHE A 201 4.51 -11.81 -1.95
CA PHE A 201 4.27 -12.70 -0.79
C PHE A 201 5.24 -13.89 -0.82
N GLU A 202 5.58 -14.34 -2.03
CA GLU A 202 6.59 -15.35 -2.32
C GLU A 202 7.99 -14.96 -1.82
N GLU A 203 8.50 -13.76 -2.13
CA GLU A 203 9.82 -13.30 -1.67
C GLU A 203 9.90 -13.11 -0.14
N LEU A 204 8.79 -12.71 0.50
CA LEU A 204 8.73 -12.60 1.96
C LEU A 204 8.72 -13.98 2.62
N VAL A 205 8.03 -14.95 2.01
CA VAL A 205 8.04 -16.35 2.43
C VAL A 205 9.43 -16.95 2.22
N GLU A 206 10.05 -16.75 1.05
CA GLU A 206 11.42 -17.20 0.75
C GLU A 206 12.43 -16.65 1.75
N HIS A 207 12.39 -15.35 2.03
CA HIS A 207 13.31 -14.75 3.00
C HIS A 207 13.14 -15.34 4.41
N ARG A 208 11.89 -15.59 4.83
CA ARG A 208 11.61 -16.14 6.15
C ARG A 208 11.95 -17.62 6.26
N LEU A 209 11.72 -18.39 5.20
CA LEU A 209 12.10 -19.80 5.12
C LEU A 209 13.61 -19.98 5.02
N GLY A 210 14.31 -19.12 4.27
CA GLY A 210 15.77 -19.13 4.18
C GLY A 210 16.42 -19.00 5.56
N ASN A 211 16.01 -18.01 6.35
CA ASN A 211 16.51 -17.84 7.73
C ASN A 211 16.22 -19.05 8.64
N LEU A 212 15.10 -19.75 8.41
CA LEU A 212 14.73 -20.93 9.20
C LEU A 212 15.55 -22.15 8.79
N LEU A 213 15.85 -22.31 7.50
CA LEU A 213 16.68 -23.38 6.96
C LEU A 213 18.16 -23.23 7.34
N GLU A 214 18.71 -22.01 7.34
CA GLU A 214 20.08 -21.73 7.77
C GLU A 214 20.31 -22.06 9.25
N GLY A 215 19.26 -22.00 10.08
CA GLY A 215 19.30 -22.36 11.49
C GLY A 215 19.16 -23.86 11.79
N LEU A 216 18.93 -24.71 10.77
CA LEU A 216 18.75 -26.15 10.97
C LEU A 216 20.06 -26.93 10.85
N PRO A 217 20.31 -27.92 11.73
CA PRO A 217 21.47 -28.78 11.62
C PRO A 217 21.39 -29.64 10.34
N PRO A 218 22.52 -29.90 9.66
CA PRO A 218 22.55 -30.74 8.47
C PRO A 218 22.04 -32.15 8.78
N GLY A 219 21.02 -32.60 8.06
CA GLY A 219 20.38 -33.91 8.24
C GLY A 219 19.06 -33.91 9.03
N ALA A 220 18.55 -32.74 9.43
CA ALA A 220 17.24 -32.64 10.07
C ALA A 220 16.11 -33.05 9.10
N ALA A 221 15.53 -34.24 9.32
CA ALA A 221 14.35 -34.70 8.60
C ALA A 221 13.09 -33.98 9.13
N LEU A 222 12.87 -32.75 8.66
CA LEU A 222 11.63 -32.00 8.90
C LEU A 222 10.74 -32.09 7.66
N ASP A 223 9.46 -32.43 7.87
CA ASP A 223 8.42 -32.24 6.86
C ASP A 223 8.05 -30.75 6.77
N LEU A 224 8.99 -29.99 6.20
CA LEU A 224 8.91 -28.55 6.02
C LEU A 224 7.72 -28.16 5.15
N HIS A 225 7.40 -28.99 4.14
CA HIS A 225 6.27 -28.75 3.26
C HIS A 225 4.96 -28.67 4.06
N THR A 226 4.67 -29.67 4.89
CA THR A 226 3.46 -29.68 5.72
C THR A 226 3.45 -28.52 6.71
N LEU A 227 4.58 -28.23 7.36
CA LEU A 227 4.69 -27.12 8.32
C LEU A 227 4.37 -25.76 7.69
N VAL A 228 4.89 -25.48 6.50
CA VAL A 228 4.72 -24.20 5.81
C VAL A 228 3.30 -24.07 5.26
N VAL A 229 2.78 -25.11 4.62
CA VAL A 229 1.42 -25.12 4.06
C VAL A 229 0.39 -24.95 5.17
N GLU A 230 0.49 -25.71 6.25
CA GLU A 230 -0.46 -25.60 7.35
C GLU A 230 -0.37 -24.27 8.09
N SER A 231 0.84 -23.76 8.34
CA SER A 231 1.00 -22.48 9.05
C SER A 231 0.43 -21.31 8.25
N THR A 232 0.65 -21.32 6.93
CA THR A 232 0.12 -20.31 6.01
C THR A 232 -1.39 -20.42 5.89
N GLU A 233 -1.92 -21.64 5.70
CA GLU A 233 -3.36 -21.88 5.60
C GLU A 233 -4.09 -21.51 6.90
N ARG A 234 -3.52 -21.86 8.06
CA ARG A 234 -4.05 -21.48 9.37
C ARG A 234 -4.13 -19.96 9.54
N ALA A 235 -3.08 -19.24 9.13
CA ALA A 235 -3.06 -17.78 9.18
C ALA A 235 -4.15 -17.16 8.28
N LEU A 236 -4.26 -17.64 7.04
CA LEU A 236 -5.26 -17.17 6.07
C LEU A 236 -6.69 -17.42 6.56
N LEU A 237 -7.00 -18.65 6.98
CA LEU A 237 -8.34 -19.01 7.46
C LEU A 237 -8.73 -18.23 8.71
N ARG A 238 -7.80 -18.03 9.65
CA ARG A 238 -8.05 -17.24 10.86
C ARG A 238 -8.40 -15.79 10.53
N LEU A 239 -7.68 -15.17 9.60
CA LEU A 239 -7.94 -13.80 9.16
C LEU A 239 -9.33 -13.67 8.52
N VAL A 240 -9.66 -14.58 7.59
CA VAL A 240 -10.94 -14.55 6.89
C VAL A 240 -12.10 -14.83 7.84
N LEU A 241 -11.98 -15.82 8.72
CA LEU A 241 -13.02 -16.13 9.72
C LEU A 241 -13.23 -14.96 10.70
N THR A 242 -12.16 -14.28 11.11
CA THR A 242 -12.28 -13.08 11.96
C THR A 242 -13.01 -11.96 11.22
N ARG A 243 -12.67 -11.73 9.95
CA ARG A 243 -13.28 -10.70 9.11
C ARG A 243 -14.78 -10.96 8.86
N THR A 244 -15.17 -12.22 8.74
CA THR A 244 -16.57 -12.61 8.53
C THR A 244 -17.31 -12.89 9.84
N ALA A 245 -16.73 -12.54 10.99
CA ALA A 245 -17.29 -12.79 12.32
C ALA A 245 -17.72 -14.26 12.53
N GLY A 246 -16.94 -15.20 12.00
CA GLY A 246 -17.22 -16.64 12.07
C GLY A 246 -18.26 -17.14 11.06
N ASN A 247 -18.79 -16.31 10.18
CA ASN A 247 -19.72 -16.75 9.14
C ASN A 247 -18.98 -17.57 8.07
N GLN A 248 -19.06 -18.90 8.21
CA GLN A 248 -18.35 -19.86 7.35
C GLN A 248 -18.81 -19.81 5.89
N LYS A 249 -20.07 -19.44 5.61
CA LYS A 249 -20.57 -19.32 4.23
C LYS A 249 -19.92 -18.11 3.54
N ALA A 250 -19.90 -16.97 4.22
CA ALA A 250 -19.24 -15.76 3.72
C ALA A 250 -17.71 -15.93 3.62
N ALA A 251 -17.10 -16.64 4.58
CA ALA A 251 -15.67 -16.96 4.54
C ALA A 251 -15.33 -17.84 3.34
N ALA A 252 -16.14 -18.87 3.08
CA ALA A 252 -15.92 -19.80 1.98
C ALA A 252 -16.06 -19.10 0.62
N GLN A 253 -17.05 -18.22 0.49
CA GLN A 253 -17.22 -17.39 -0.70
C GLN A 253 -16.04 -16.43 -0.93
N MET A 254 -15.50 -15.83 0.14
CA MET A 254 -14.33 -14.95 0.06
C MET A 254 -13.05 -15.69 -0.32
N LEU A 255 -12.94 -16.97 0.07
CA LEU A 255 -11.81 -17.83 -0.23
C LEU A 255 -11.96 -18.59 -1.55
N GLY A 256 -13.10 -18.50 -2.23
CA GLY A 256 -13.39 -19.29 -3.43
C GLY A 256 -13.50 -20.80 -3.17
N LEU A 257 -13.80 -21.20 -1.93
CA LEU A 257 -13.90 -22.60 -1.52
C LEU A 257 -15.36 -23.03 -1.33
N ALA A 258 -15.63 -24.32 -1.48
CA ALA A 258 -16.88 -24.90 -1.02
C ALA A 258 -16.95 -24.82 0.53
N ARG A 259 -18.15 -24.57 1.08
CA ARG A 259 -18.36 -24.46 2.53
C ARG A 259 -17.86 -25.69 3.29
N ASN A 260 -18.10 -26.88 2.76
CA ASN A 260 -17.69 -28.14 3.39
C ASN A 260 -16.16 -28.27 3.43
N THR A 261 -15.46 -27.81 2.39
CA THR A 261 -13.99 -27.78 2.32
C THR A 261 -13.41 -26.81 3.34
N LEU A 262 -13.97 -25.61 3.46
CA LEU A 262 -13.56 -24.66 4.49
C LEU A 262 -13.79 -25.22 5.89
N HIS A 263 -14.94 -25.86 6.12
CA HIS A 263 -15.27 -26.45 7.42
C HIS A 263 -14.28 -27.56 7.80
N ALA A 264 -13.99 -28.48 6.88
CA ALA A 264 -13.02 -29.55 7.11
C ALA A 264 -11.62 -29.01 7.39
N LYS A 265 -11.15 -28.03 6.62
CA LYS A 265 -9.83 -27.39 6.81
C LYS A 265 -9.74 -26.61 8.12
N ALA A 266 -10.77 -25.84 8.47
CA ALA A 266 -10.80 -25.09 9.72
C ALA A 266 -10.86 -26.02 10.94
N LEU A 267 -11.55 -27.16 10.84
CA LEU A 267 -11.58 -28.17 11.91
C LEU A 267 -10.22 -28.86 12.06
N HIS A 268 -9.61 -29.29 10.95
CA HIS A 268 -8.29 -29.93 10.93
C HIS A 268 -7.20 -29.02 11.53
N LEU A 269 -7.24 -27.73 11.23
CA LEU A 269 -6.28 -26.74 11.73
C LEU A 269 -6.63 -26.19 13.14
N GLY A 270 -7.69 -26.71 13.78
CA GLY A 270 -8.10 -26.36 15.14
C GLY A 270 -8.70 -24.96 15.30
N LEU A 271 -9.16 -24.33 14.22
CA LEU A 271 -9.73 -22.97 14.22
C LEU A 271 -11.22 -22.94 14.61
N ILE A 272 -11.89 -24.07 14.52
CA ILE A 272 -13.28 -24.26 14.94
C ILE A 272 -13.41 -25.57 15.71
N THR A 273 -14.28 -25.62 16.72
CA THR A 273 -14.56 -26.85 17.48
C THR A 273 -15.73 -27.60 16.85
N ALA A 274 -15.65 -28.94 16.79
CA ALA A 274 -16.78 -29.76 16.38
C ALA A 274 -17.98 -29.51 17.30
N LYS A 275 -19.19 -29.37 16.74
CA LYS A 275 -20.41 -29.23 17.53
C LYS A 275 -20.63 -30.55 18.29
N PRO A 276 -20.84 -30.54 19.61
CA PRO A 276 -21.14 -31.78 20.33
C PRO A 276 -22.43 -32.36 19.75
N ARG A 277 -22.39 -33.64 19.35
CA ARG A 277 -23.60 -34.39 19.02
C ARG A 277 -24.39 -34.52 20.31
N GLY A 278 -25.43 -33.69 20.46
CA GLY A 278 -26.35 -33.79 21.58
C GLY A 278 -26.97 -35.18 21.61
N GLY A 279 -26.74 -35.88 22.72
CA GLY A 279 -27.40 -37.13 23.03
C GLY A 279 -28.90 -36.92 23.12
N ARG A 280 -29.65 -37.80 22.47
CA ARG A 280 -30.94 -38.29 22.93
C ARG A 280 -30.77 -39.76 23.22
#